data_AF-A0ABD2I5V1-F1
#
_entry.id   AF-A0ABD2I5V1-F1
#
_cell.length_a   1.000
_cell.length_b   1.000
_cell.length_c   1.000
_cell.angle_alpha   90.00
_cell.angle_beta   90.00
_cell.angle_gamma   90.00
#
_symmetry.space_group_name_H-M   'P 1'
#
loop_
_entity.id
_entity.type
_entity.pdbx_description
1 polymer ?
#
loop_
_entity_poly.entity_id
_entity_poly.type
_entity_poly.pdbx_seq_one_letter_code
_entity_poly.pdbx_strand_id
1 'polypeptide(L)'
;MPSDTLQGLELRFKSSMYEIKRLNKLWSDQSLYCKPEILIPIFDDLNVSTQPPNENIRNDVHKYNGEDLNEESIDQLFRRIDLGVKQTKKTMNTENKSSDETKTNGPKVLRILEIVKNAQQKHGLRHENYQRYRGYCSRRIERIRKSLKFMHSYKCAPKRTAKFIARNVSAELIGDLRFLQIAVFEVERNWAYAMQMKFEMIDLPLSRKKFHMRQKLRRAVKSAHFLHSLIDDNPLVHEVTRVETVSYVSFIFGSLELELKNWKRAIETFDRARIGYSELLEQVRNSELSETYATKCREVENLLILCRAQTGDANVLLSTVSSVNLNASEDDRKPSPEQLIGKAITENTKQQKEKARMMKEPKPIKPFFFDLAANFTEVC
;
A
#
# COMPACT_ATOMS: atom_id res chain seq x y z
N MET A 1 34.91 -26.62 11.56
CA MET A 1 35.29 -26.81 10.14
C MET A 1 35.31 -25.43 9.47
N PRO A 2 36.36 -25.03 8.73
CA PRO A 2 36.73 -23.61 8.56
C PRO A 2 35.97 -22.83 7.47
N SER A 3 34.79 -23.28 7.05
CA SER A 3 34.02 -22.61 5.98
C SER A 3 32.51 -22.58 6.20
N ASP A 4 32.02 -23.04 7.35
CA ASP A 4 30.58 -23.03 7.62
C ASP A 4 30.12 -21.59 7.89
N THR A 5 29.25 -21.08 7.02
CA THR A 5 28.54 -19.81 7.25
C THR A 5 27.28 -20.07 8.06
N LEU A 6 26.79 -19.04 8.76
CA LEU A 6 25.59 -19.17 9.60
C LEU A 6 24.34 -19.54 8.78
N GLN A 7 24.27 -19.08 7.53
CA GLN A 7 23.25 -19.49 6.55
C GLN A 7 23.40 -20.95 6.12
N GLY A 8 24.63 -21.46 6.02
CA GLY A 8 24.89 -22.88 5.79
C GLY A 8 24.44 -23.77 6.94
N LEU A 9 24.61 -23.31 8.18
CA LEU A 9 24.13 -24.01 9.38
C LEU A 9 22.60 -24.01 9.46
N GLU A 10 21.94 -22.89 9.16
CA GLU A 10 20.47 -22.81 9.07
C GLU A 10 19.89 -23.82 8.08
N LEU A 11 20.46 -23.92 6.87
CA LEU A 11 20.00 -24.87 5.85
C LEU A 11 20.25 -26.34 6.24
N ARG A 12 21.37 -26.62 6.89
CA ARG A 12 21.73 -27.99 7.28
C ARG A 12 20.89 -28.52 8.44
N PHE A 13 20.62 -27.68 9.43
CA PHE A 13 19.95 -28.09 10.67
C PHE A 13 18.48 -27.67 10.75
N LYS A 14 17.95 -27.02 9.70
CA LYS A 14 16.59 -26.47 9.64
C LYS A 14 16.24 -25.54 10.82
N SER A 15 17.25 -24.93 11.45
CA SER A 15 17.09 -24.03 12.59
C SER A 15 17.12 -22.58 12.12
N SER A 16 16.40 -21.68 12.78
CA SER A 16 16.45 -20.26 12.41
C SER A 16 17.82 -19.65 12.74
N MET A 17 18.37 -18.87 11.80
CA MET A 17 19.57 -18.05 12.02
C MET A 17 19.49 -17.22 13.32
N TYR A 18 18.30 -16.71 13.67
CA TYR A 18 18.08 -15.94 14.89
C TYR A 18 18.32 -16.76 16.18
N GLU A 19 17.87 -18.01 16.21
CA GLU A 19 18.00 -18.89 17.38
C GLU A 19 19.46 -19.29 17.59
N ILE A 20 20.17 -19.60 16.49
CA ILE A 20 21.60 -19.90 16.52
C ILE A 20 22.37 -18.69 17.09
N LYS A 21 22.07 -17.47 16.62
CA LYS A 21 22.70 -16.24 17.15
C LYS A 21 22.40 -16.02 18.63
N ARG A 22 21.14 -16.22 19.03
CA ARG A 22 20.68 -16.02 20.42
C ARG A 22 21.36 -17.00 21.38
N LEU A 23 21.38 -18.28 21.06
CA LEU A 23 21.95 -19.33 21.91
C LEU A 23 23.46 -19.14 22.12
N ASN A 24 24.17 -18.73 21.07
CA ASN A 24 25.62 -18.57 21.11
C ASN A 24 26.07 -17.15 21.47
N LYS A 25 25.13 -16.25 21.78
CA LYS A 25 25.36 -14.82 22.06
C LYS A 25 26.21 -14.15 20.96
N LEU A 26 25.89 -14.42 19.70
CA LEU A 26 26.59 -13.86 18.54
C LEU A 26 26.00 -12.49 18.21
N TRP A 27 26.86 -11.47 18.15
CA TRP A 27 26.48 -10.08 17.88
C TRP A 27 26.57 -9.74 16.39
N SER A 28 27.38 -10.49 15.63
CA SER A 28 27.54 -10.36 14.18
C SER A 28 27.77 -11.72 13.52
N ASP A 29 27.58 -11.81 12.20
CA ASP A 29 27.80 -13.06 11.45
C ASP A 29 29.27 -13.50 11.48
N GLN A 30 30.19 -12.53 11.59
CA GLN A 30 31.63 -12.78 11.70
C GLN A 30 32.03 -13.28 13.10
N SER A 31 31.20 -13.05 14.13
CA SER A 31 31.45 -13.54 15.49
C SER A 31 31.48 -15.07 15.58
N LEU A 32 30.95 -15.76 14.55
CA LEU A 32 30.97 -17.21 14.42
C LEU A 32 32.40 -17.78 14.43
N TYR A 33 33.33 -17.12 13.75
CA TYR A 33 34.72 -17.58 13.60
C TYR A 33 35.55 -17.42 14.88
N CYS A 34 35.07 -16.61 15.82
CA CYS A 34 35.73 -16.40 17.11
C CYS A 34 35.33 -17.46 18.15
N LYS A 35 34.43 -18.38 17.80
CA LYS A 35 33.95 -19.43 18.69
C LYS A 35 34.54 -20.79 18.30
N PRO A 36 35.16 -21.52 19.26
CA PRO A 36 35.66 -22.86 18.98
C PRO A 36 34.52 -23.87 18.75
N GLU A 37 33.35 -23.64 19.36
CA GLU A 37 32.16 -24.49 19.29
C GLU A 37 30.89 -23.65 19.20
N ILE A 38 29.88 -24.18 18.49
CA ILE A 38 28.59 -23.51 18.24
C ILE A 38 27.45 -24.47 18.61
N LEU A 39 26.53 -24.00 19.44
CA LEU A 39 25.31 -24.72 19.84
C LEU A 39 24.22 -24.55 18.78
N ILE A 40 23.68 -25.64 18.25
CA ILE A 40 22.63 -25.60 17.23
C ILE A 40 21.39 -26.32 17.77
N PRO A 41 20.21 -25.67 17.79
CA PRO A 41 18.99 -26.32 18.24
C PRO A 41 18.47 -27.26 17.15
N ILE A 42 18.53 -28.57 17.40
CA ILE A 42 17.96 -29.60 16.53
C ILE A 42 16.53 -29.83 16.98
N PHE A 43 15.57 -29.59 16.08
CA PHE A 43 14.17 -29.91 16.32
C PHE A 43 13.85 -31.24 15.63
N ASP A 44 13.55 -32.27 16.41
CA ASP A 44 12.99 -33.51 15.87
C ASP A 44 11.55 -33.23 15.42
N ASP A 45 11.28 -33.45 14.14
CA ASP A 45 9.97 -33.23 13.51
C ASP A 45 8.95 -34.29 14.01
N LEU A 46 8.47 -34.19 15.26
CA LEU A 46 7.31 -34.95 15.77
C LEU A 46 6.51 -34.16 16.83
N ASN A 47 5.36 -33.62 16.39
CA ASN A 47 4.06 -33.50 17.08
C ASN A 47 3.85 -32.61 18.34
N VAL A 48 2.83 -31.74 18.19
CA VAL A 48 1.77 -31.34 19.16
C VAL A 48 2.01 -30.13 20.10
N SER A 49 1.29 -29.05 19.76
CA SER A 49 0.30 -28.28 20.55
C SER A 49 0.63 -27.63 21.92
N THR A 50 -0.19 -26.60 22.18
CA THR A 50 -0.62 -26.01 23.47
C THR A 50 0.27 -25.01 24.21
N GLN A 51 -0.19 -23.75 24.08
CA GLN A 51 -0.33 -22.69 25.11
C GLN A 51 0.91 -22.15 25.87
N PRO A 52 0.97 -20.83 26.13
CA PRO A 52 1.99 -20.24 26.98
C PRO A 52 1.56 -20.32 28.45
N PRO A 53 2.49 -20.60 29.37
CA PRO A 53 2.37 -20.08 30.72
C PRO A 53 3.51 -19.13 31.08
N ASN A 54 3.10 -18.07 31.77
CA ASN A 54 3.89 -17.17 32.60
C ASN A 54 4.94 -17.91 33.44
N GLU A 55 6.09 -17.27 33.68
CA GLU A 55 6.61 -17.11 35.05
C GLU A 55 7.77 -16.11 35.14
N ASN A 56 7.57 -15.12 36.01
CA ASN A 56 8.50 -14.59 37.02
C ASN A 56 10.02 -14.68 36.74
N ILE A 57 10.59 -13.56 36.31
CA ILE A 57 12.03 -13.32 36.46
C ILE A 57 12.30 -12.89 37.91
N ARG A 58 12.80 -13.82 38.72
CA ARG A 58 13.56 -13.50 39.94
C ARG A 58 14.93 -12.97 39.52
N ASN A 59 15.30 -11.86 40.13
CA ASN A 59 16.60 -11.20 39.95
C ASN A 59 17.68 -11.99 40.67
N ASP A 60 18.68 -12.49 39.92
CA ASP A 60 19.96 -12.89 40.48
C ASP A 60 20.98 -11.77 40.29
N VAL A 61 21.46 -11.27 41.42
CA VAL A 61 22.50 -10.26 41.57
C VAL A 61 23.85 -10.94 41.37
N HIS A 62 24.60 -10.55 40.34
CA HIS A 62 26.03 -10.83 40.25
C HIS A 62 26.85 -9.55 40.33
N LYS A 63 27.65 -9.53 41.40
CA LYS A 63 28.57 -8.51 41.88
C LYS A 63 29.86 -8.54 41.04
N TYR A 64 30.28 -7.38 40.53
CA TYR A 64 31.66 -7.14 40.07
C TYR A 64 32.15 -5.84 40.72
N ASN A 65 33.38 -5.89 41.26
CA ASN A 65 34.08 -4.79 41.91
C ASN A 65 35.06 -4.11 40.92
N GLY A 66 35.22 -2.79 41.06
CA GLY A 66 36.29 -1.93 40.50
C GLY A 66 35.91 -1.26 39.16
N GLU A 67 36.07 0.04 38.91
CA GLU A 67 36.79 1.15 39.56
C GLU A 67 36.13 2.50 39.16
N ASP A 68 36.45 3.55 39.91
CA ASP A 68 35.81 4.88 39.98
C ASP A 68 35.60 5.65 38.67
N LEU A 69 34.33 5.93 38.32
CA LEU A 69 33.93 7.09 37.50
C LEU A 69 32.49 7.52 37.83
N ASN A 70 32.36 8.65 38.54
CA ASN A 70 31.19 9.53 38.71
C ASN A 70 29.80 8.87 38.72
N GLU A 71 29.30 8.57 39.93
CA GLU A 71 27.88 8.28 40.18
C GLU A 71 27.02 9.53 39.94
N GLU A 72 26.73 9.85 38.67
CA GLU A 72 25.44 10.48 38.38
C GLU A 72 24.38 9.45 38.80
N SER A 73 23.75 9.69 39.94
CA SER A 73 22.67 8.86 40.48
C SER A 73 21.74 8.42 39.34
N ILE A 74 21.50 7.11 39.23
CA ILE A 74 20.65 6.49 38.20
C ILE A 74 19.29 7.22 38.07
N ASP A 75 18.81 7.83 39.15
CA ASP A 75 17.62 8.68 39.18
C ASP A 75 17.76 9.97 38.36
N GLN A 76 18.95 10.57 38.32
CA GLN A 76 19.25 11.73 37.47
C GLN A 76 19.26 11.33 35.99
N LEU A 77 19.77 10.14 35.66
CA LEU A 77 19.72 9.60 34.30
C LEU A 77 18.27 9.36 33.84
N PHE A 78 17.45 8.71 34.68
CA PHE A 78 16.02 8.51 34.37
C PHE A 78 15.26 9.84 34.24
N ARG A 79 15.55 10.83 35.10
CA ARG A 79 14.96 12.18 34.97
C ARG A 79 15.38 12.86 33.66
N ARG A 80 16.62 12.70 33.23
CA ARG A 80 17.12 13.25 31.95
C ARG A 80 16.41 12.61 30.76
N ILE A 81 16.22 11.29 30.78
CA ILE A 81 15.48 10.55 29.75
C ILE A 81 14.02 11.00 29.71
N ASP A 82 13.35 11.07 30.86
CA ASP A 82 11.95 11.50 30.93
C ASP A 82 11.75 12.96 30.50
N LEU A 83 12.71 13.84 30.81
CA LEU A 83 12.70 15.23 30.34
C LEU A 83 12.91 15.29 28.81
N GLY A 84 13.80 14.47 28.26
CA GLY A 84 13.99 14.32 26.80
C GLY A 84 12.73 13.79 26.10
N VAL A 85 12.05 12.81 26.70
CA VAL A 85 10.78 12.26 26.19
C VAL A 85 9.65 13.30 26.29
N LYS A 86 9.62 14.12 27.34
CA LYS A 86 8.65 15.22 27.49
C LYS A 86 8.91 16.36 26.51
N GLN A 87 10.18 16.72 26.31
CA GLN A 87 10.57 17.74 25.33
C GLN A 87 10.21 17.27 23.93
N THR A 88 10.60 16.06 23.51
CA THR A 88 10.25 15.50 22.19
C THR A 88 8.74 15.37 21.98
N LYS A 89 7.96 14.95 22.99
CA LYS A 89 6.49 14.98 22.93
C LYS A 89 5.93 16.39 22.79
N LYS A 90 6.55 17.40 23.42
CA LYS A 90 6.14 18.80 23.31
C LYS A 90 6.49 19.37 21.94
N THR A 91 7.68 19.10 21.39
CA THR A 91 8.05 19.49 20.01
C THR A 91 7.15 18.81 18.99
N MET A 92 6.89 17.50 19.12
CA MET A 92 5.97 16.77 18.24
C MET A 92 4.52 17.27 18.36
N ASN A 93 4.08 17.76 19.53
CA ASN A 93 2.76 18.40 19.68
C ASN A 93 2.74 19.83 19.15
N THR A 94 3.84 20.58 19.24
CA THR A 94 3.96 21.95 18.71
C THR A 94 4.03 21.94 17.18
N GLU A 95 4.73 21.00 16.56
CA GLU A 95 4.76 20.80 15.10
C GLU A 95 3.41 20.32 14.54
N ASN A 96 2.60 19.61 15.35
CA ASN A 96 1.22 19.25 14.99
C ASN A 96 0.19 20.36 15.32
N LYS A 97 0.56 21.37 16.13
CA LYS A 97 -0.29 22.53 16.47
C LYS A 97 -0.03 23.76 15.62
N SER A 98 1.17 23.93 15.08
CA SER A 98 1.52 25.09 14.25
C SER A 98 0.85 25.12 12.88
N SER A 99 0.18 24.04 12.47
CA SER A 99 -0.62 24.00 11.23
C SER A 99 -2.11 24.29 11.41
N ASP A 100 -2.59 24.53 12.63
CA ASP A 100 -4.04 24.64 12.89
C ASP A 100 -4.33 25.63 14.03
N GLU A 101 -3.89 26.89 13.91
CA GLU A 101 -4.49 28.04 14.63
C GLU A 101 -3.96 29.40 14.15
N THR A 102 -4.38 29.82 12.96
CA THR A 102 -4.52 31.26 12.63
C THR A 102 -5.94 31.49 12.15
N LYS A 103 -6.75 32.19 12.97
CA LYS A 103 -8.09 32.65 12.59
C LYS A 103 -7.97 33.74 11.52
N THR A 104 -7.81 33.33 10.28
CA THR A 104 -8.12 34.17 9.11
C THR A 104 -9.52 33.76 8.64
N ASN A 105 -10.50 34.66 8.76
CA ASN A 105 -11.88 34.48 8.23
C ASN A 105 -11.93 34.53 6.69
N GLY A 106 -10.91 33.99 6.02
CA GLY A 106 -10.91 33.80 4.57
C GLY A 106 -11.44 32.40 4.22
N PRO A 107 -11.95 32.21 2.99
CA PRO A 107 -12.33 30.89 2.49
C PRO A 107 -11.10 29.96 2.55
N LYS A 108 -11.19 28.90 3.35
CA LYS A 108 -10.08 27.95 3.52
C LYS A 108 -9.92 27.14 2.24
N VAL A 109 -8.69 27.06 1.73
CA VAL A 109 -8.36 26.30 0.51
C VAL A 109 -7.91 24.89 0.92
N LEU A 110 -8.51 23.86 0.33
CA LEU A 110 -8.06 22.48 0.45
C LEU A 110 -7.36 22.07 -0.84
N ARG A 111 -6.04 21.88 -0.78
CA ARG A 111 -5.27 21.30 -1.88
C ARG A 111 -5.24 19.78 -1.77
N ILE A 112 -6.16 19.13 -2.47
CA ILE A 112 -6.35 17.69 -2.50
C ILE A 112 -5.10 17.00 -3.05
N LEU A 113 -4.56 17.48 -4.17
CA LEU A 113 -3.43 16.81 -4.83
C LEU A 113 -2.19 16.78 -3.93
N GLU A 114 -1.88 17.90 -3.27
CA GLU A 114 -0.78 18.03 -2.33
C GLU A 114 -0.94 17.07 -1.14
N ILE A 115 -2.12 17.06 -0.50
CA ILE A 115 -2.41 16.18 0.63
C ILE A 115 -2.25 14.71 0.24
N VAL A 116 -2.76 14.34 -0.93
CA VAL A 116 -2.69 12.96 -1.44
C VAL A 116 -1.25 12.57 -1.75
N LYS A 117 -0.51 13.36 -2.53
CA LYS A 117 0.88 13.04 -2.92
C LYS A 117 1.80 12.97 -1.69
N ASN A 118 1.68 13.92 -0.76
CA ASN A 118 2.43 13.89 0.50
C ASN A 118 2.10 12.65 1.33
N ALA A 119 0.83 12.26 1.42
CA ALA A 119 0.43 11.05 2.13
C ALA A 119 0.95 9.77 1.45
N GLN A 120 0.90 9.70 0.13
CA GLN A 120 1.38 8.58 -0.66
C GLN A 120 2.89 8.37 -0.47
N GLN A 121 3.68 9.44 -0.63
CA GLN A 121 5.14 9.39 -0.47
C GLN A 121 5.55 8.97 0.95
N LYS A 122 4.93 9.54 1.99
CA LYS A 122 5.26 9.25 3.40
C LYS A 122 4.84 7.85 3.86
N HIS A 123 3.76 7.28 3.32
CA HIS A 123 3.10 6.10 3.89
C HIS A 123 3.16 4.82 3.05
N GLY A 124 4.18 4.70 2.19
CA GLY A 124 4.57 3.42 1.59
C GLY A 124 4.62 3.41 0.07
N LEU A 125 4.01 4.39 -0.62
CA LEU A 125 3.99 4.40 -2.08
C LEU A 125 5.37 4.69 -2.70
N ARG A 126 6.30 5.28 -1.95
CA ARG A 126 7.72 5.39 -2.32
C ARG A 126 8.38 4.02 -2.59
N HIS A 127 7.87 2.97 -1.94
CA HIS A 127 8.31 1.58 -2.11
C HIS A 127 7.17 0.70 -2.66
N GLU A 128 6.21 1.28 -3.38
CA GLU A 128 5.08 0.58 -4.02
C GLU A 128 4.20 -0.25 -3.05
N ASN A 129 4.24 0.05 -1.75
CA ASN A 129 3.48 -0.69 -0.76
C ASN A 129 2.06 -0.11 -0.60
N TYR A 130 1.16 -0.54 -1.48
CA TYR A 130 -0.25 -0.14 -1.49
C TYR A 130 -1.02 -0.60 -0.24
N GLN A 131 -0.68 -1.77 0.33
CA GLN A 131 -1.32 -2.29 1.54
C GLN A 131 -1.06 -1.38 2.75
N ARG A 132 0.18 -0.92 2.91
CA ARG A 132 0.56 0.03 3.96
C ARG A 132 -0.17 1.36 3.82
N TYR A 133 -0.22 1.89 2.60
CA TYR A 133 -0.92 3.15 2.30
C TYR A 133 -2.43 3.05 2.59
N ARG A 134 -3.10 1.99 2.14
CA ARG A 134 -4.51 1.71 2.46
C ARG A 134 -4.76 1.65 3.98
N GLY A 135 -3.87 1.01 4.73
CA GLY A 135 -3.94 0.94 6.20
C GLY A 135 -3.76 2.32 6.85
N TYR A 136 -2.89 3.17 6.29
CA TYR A 136 -2.77 4.57 6.69
C TYR A 136 -4.08 5.34 6.45
N CYS A 137 -4.66 5.30 5.25
CA CYS A 137 -5.90 6.01 4.92
C CYS A 137 -7.03 5.63 5.89
N SER A 138 -7.16 4.33 6.21
CA SER A 138 -8.16 3.83 7.17
C SER A 138 -7.99 4.46 8.55
N ARG A 139 -6.76 4.47 9.08
CA ARG A 139 -6.44 5.06 10.39
C ARG A 139 -6.54 6.58 10.38
N ARG A 140 -6.22 7.24 9.26
CA ARG A 140 -6.33 8.69 9.10
C ARG A 140 -7.80 9.12 9.16
N ILE A 141 -8.70 8.44 8.44
CA ILE A 141 -10.15 8.66 8.52
C ILE A 141 -10.64 8.52 9.96
N GLU A 142 -10.23 7.45 10.65
CA GLU A 142 -10.65 7.21 12.03
C GLU A 142 -10.17 8.31 12.98
N ARG A 143 -8.90 8.74 12.86
CA ARG A 143 -8.33 9.83 13.66
C ARG A 143 -9.06 11.15 13.44
N ILE A 144 -9.35 11.50 12.19
CA ILE A 144 -10.10 12.74 11.86
C ILE A 144 -11.53 12.65 12.42
N ARG A 145 -12.21 11.51 12.26
CA ARG A 145 -13.55 11.30 12.83
C ARG A 145 -13.56 11.40 14.36
N LYS A 146 -12.52 10.89 15.04
CA LYS A 146 -12.35 11.03 16.50
C LYS A 146 -12.11 12.48 16.91
N SER A 147 -11.22 13.21 16.22
CA SER A 147 -10.93 14.62 16.55
C SER A 147 -12.15 15.53 16.36
N LEU A 148 -12.97 15.26 15.35
CA LEU A 148 -14.22 15.98 15.08
C LEU A 148 -15.40 15.52 15.95
N LYS A 149 -15.20 14.50 16.82
CA LYS A 149 -16.29 13.81 17.54
C LYS A 149 -17.41 13.31 16.60
N PHE A 150 -17.06 13.05 15.35
CA PHE A 150 -17.93 12.62 14.25
C PHE A 150 -17.74 11.13 13.95
N MET A 151 -17.83 10.31 14.98
CA MET A 151 -17.74 8.86 14.85
C MET A 151 -19.07 8.26 14.38
N HIS A 152 -18.99 7.13 13.69
CA HIS A 152 -20.17 6.31 13.43
C HIS A 152 -20.80 5.87 14.74
N SER A 153 -22.13 5.79 14.75
CA SER A 153 -22.89 5.46 15.95
C SER A 153 -23.31 4.00 15.92
N TYR A 154 -23.35 3.37 17.10
CA TYR A 154 -23.91 2.05 17.28
C TYR A 154 -25.15 2.20 18.16
N LYS A 155 -26.33 1.87 17.63
CA LYS A 155 -27.55 1.79 18.45
C LYS A 155 -27.61 0.41 19.07
N CYS A 156 -27.38 0.36 20.37
CA CYS A 156 -27.63 -0.82 21.18
C CYS A 156 -29.05 -0.73 21.72
N ALA A 157 -29.90 -1.67 21.33
CA ALA A 157 -31.20 -1.86 21.96
C ALA A 157 -31.11 -3.07 22.90
N PRO A 158 -31.77 -3.04 24.07
CA PRO A 158 -31.75 -4.18 24.99
C PRO A 158 -32.20 -5.46 24.27
N LYS A 159 -31.44 -6.55 24.47
CA LYS A 159 -31.63 -7.87 23.83
C LYS A 159 -31.51 -7.91 22.30
N ARG A 160 -30.91 -6.89 21.65
CA ARG A 160 -30.59 -6.92 20.21
C ARG A 160 -29.12 -6.62 19.93
N THR A 161 -28.59 -7.21 18.86
CA THR A 161 -27.24 -6.91 18.37
C THR A 161 -27.13 -5.44 17.97
N ALA A 162 -26.01 -4.79 18.30
CA ALA A 162 -25.78 -3.38 18.00
C ALA A 162 -25.94 -3.09 16.49
N LYS A 163 -26.85 -2.17 16.15
CA LYS A 163 -27.06 -1.75 14.75
C LYS A 163 -26.11 -0.61 14.42
N PHE A 164 -25.27 -0.81 13.42
CA PHE A 164 -24.38 0.21 12.88
C PHE A 164 -25.18 1.31 12.18
N ILE A 165 -24.88 2.57 12.52
CA ILE A 165 -25.43 3.75 11.88
C ILE A 165 -24.28 4.57 11.31
N ALA A 166 -24.20 4.56 9.98
CA ALA A 166 -23.28 5.39 9.24
C ALA A 166 -23.64 6.87 9.48
N ARG A 167 -22.66 7.63 9.94
CA ARG A 167 -22.69 9.10 9.93
C ARG A 167 -21.91 9.59 8.71
N ASN A 168 -22.64 9.94 7.67
CA ASN A 168 -22.10 10.49 6.43
C ASN A 168 -21.94 12.00 6.57
N VAL A 169 -20.92 12.55 5.92
CA VAL A 169 -20.67 13.99 5.92
C VAL A 169 -21.83 14.71 5.21
N SER A 170 -22.44 15.71 5.84
CA SER A 170 -23.46 16.56 5.23
C SER A 170 -22.87 17.89 4.76
N ALA A 171 -23.53 18.55 3.81
CA ALA A 171 -23.12 19.86 3.28
C ALA A 171 -22.93 20.92 4.38
N GLU A 172 -23.81 20.93 5.38
CA GLU A 172 -23.78 21.88 6.50
C GLU A 172 -22.50 21.81 7.35
N LEU A 173 -21.80 20.68 7.33
CA LEU A 173 -20.60 20.45 8.14
C LEU A 173 -19.31 20.97 7.47
N ILE A 174 -19.39 21.58 6.28
CA ILE A 174 -18.23 21.97 5.46
C ILE A 174 -17.49 23.21 5.99
N GLY A 175 -17.93 23.81 7.10
CA GLY A 175 -17.17 24.87 7.79
C GLY A 175 -15.75 24.46 8.21
N ASP A 176 -15.49 23.16 8.36
CA ASP A 176 -14.17 22.61 8.63
C ASP A 176 -13.68 21.69 7.49
N LEU A 177 -12.54 22.03 6.89
CA LEU A 177 -11.91 21.28 5.80
C LEU A 177 -11.58 19.83 6.17
N ARG A 178 -11.47 19.51 7.46
CA ARG A 178 -11.25 18.14 7.93
C ARG A 178 -12.39 17.19 7.53
N PHE A 179 -13.61 17.68 7.37
CA PHE A 179 -14.72 16.87 6.84
C PHE A 179 -14.53 16.51 5.37
N LEU A 180 -14.02 17.42 4.55
CA LEU A 180 -13.67 17.14 3.16
C LEU A 180 -12.50 16.14 3.07
N GLN A 181 -11.51 16.26 3.96
CA GLN A 181 -10.41 15.28 4.04
C GLN A 181 -10.92 13.85 4.32
N ILE A 182 -11.99 13.67 5.11
CA ILE A 182 -12.58 12.33 5.32
C ILE A 182 -13.01 11.73 3.97
N ALA A 183 -13.74 12.49 3.16
CA ALA A 183 -14.21 12.02 1.85
C ALA A 183 -13.04 11.75 0.89
N VAL A 184 -12.02 12.62 0.84
CA VAL A 184 -10.79 12.40 0.04
C VAL A 184 -10.10 11.10 0.45
N PHE A 185 -9.87 10.86 1.74
CA PHE A 185 -9.20 9.65 2.20
C PHE A 185 -10.08 8.39 2.04
N GLU A 186 -11.41 8.51 2.00
CA GLU A 186 -12.30 7.40 1.65
C GLU A 186 -12.12 6.97 0.18
N VAL A 187 -11.95 7.93 -0.75
CA VAL A 187 -11.60 7.67 -2.16
C VAL A 187 -10.23 6.98 -2.22
N GLU A 188 -9.20 7.58 -1.61
CA GLU A 188 -7.83 7.06 -1.62
C GLU A 188 -7.74 5.66 -1.04
N ARG A 189 -8.47 5.36 0.04
CA ARG A 189 -8.51 4.00 0.62
C ARG A 189 -9.05 2.96 -0.37
N ASN A 190 -10.12 3.30 -1.10
CA ASN A 190 -10.70 2.40 -2.09
C ASN A 190 -9.80 2.26 -3.33
N TRP A 191 -9.20 3.35 -3.78
CA TRP A 191 -8.24 3.38 -4.88
C TRP A 191 -6.98 2.57 -4.55
N ALA A 192 -6.37 2.79 -3.40
CA ALA A 192 -5.19 2.04 -2.93
C ALA A 192 -5.49 0.54 -2.82
N TYR A 193 -6.70 0.17 -2.40
CA TYR A 193 -7.09 -1.24 -2.35
C TYR A 193 -7.24 -1.85 -3.76
N ALA A 194 -7.75 -1.08 -4.74
CA ALA A 194 -7.76 -1.52 -6.12
C ALA A 194 -6.34 -1.67 -6.67
N MET A 195 -5.45 -0.71 -6.42
CA MET A 195 -4.06 -0.78 -6.88
C MET A 195 -3.28 -1.93 -6.24
N GLN A 196 -3.52 -2.22 -4.95
CA GLN A 196 -2.98 -3.42 -4.30
C GLN A 196 -3.36 -4.69 -5.08
N MET A 197 -4.64 -4.86 -5.42
CA MET A 197 -5.09 -6.02 -6.19
C MET A 197 -4.50 -6.03 -7.60
N LYS A 198 -4.40 -4.86 -8.24
CA LYS A 198 -3.78 -4.73 -9.57
C LYS A 198 -2.32 -5.17 -9.54
N PHE A 199 -1.58 -4.79 -8.50
CA PHE A 199 -0.20 -5.22 -8.30
C PHE A 199 -0.11 -6.74 -8.07
N GLU A 200 -0.94 -7.30 -7.18
CA GLU A 200 -1.01 -8.76 -6.95
C GLU A 200 -1.45 -9.57 -8.19
N MET A 201 -2.08 -8.95 -9.19
CA MET A 201 -2.45 -9.60 -10.44
C MET A 201 -1.31 -9.69 -11.45
N ILE A 202 -0.25 -8.91 -11.28
CA ILE A 202 0.91 -8.94 -12.18
C ILE A 202 1.44 -10.38 -12.26
N ASP A 203 1.52 -11.05 -11.12
CA ASP A 203 2.01 -12.44 -11.02
C ASP A 203 0.96 -13.50 -11.43
N LEU A 204 -0.34 -13.15 -11.42
CA LEU A 204 -1.46 -14.09 -11.62
C LEU A 204 -2.57 -13.47 -12.51
N PRO A 205 -2.34 -13.35 -13.84
CA PRO A 205 -3.20 -12.59 -14.75
C PRO A 205 -4.63 -13.16 -14.94
N LEU A 206 -4.85 -14.44 -14.63
CA LEU A 206 -6.16 -15.11 -14.69
C LEU A 206 -6.97 -15.01 -13.38
N SER A 207 -6.53 -14.17 -12.43
CA SER A 207 -7.14 -14.10 -11.11
C SER A 207 -8.54 -13.48 -11.13
N ARG A 208 -9.51 -14.16 -10.49
CA ARG A 208 -10.85 -13.61 -10.16
C ARG A 208 -10.77 -12.31 -9.36
N LYS A 209 -9.61 -11.99 -8.77
CA LYS A 209 -9.34 -10.71 -8.12
C LYS A 209 -9.62 -9.51 -9.04
N LYS A 210 -9.58 -9.64 -10.38
CA LYS A 210 -9.87 -8.54 -11.34
C LYS A 210 -11.26 -7.94 -11.15
N PHE A 211 -12.24 -8.78 -10.86
CA PHE A 211 -13.60 -8.33 -10.54
C PHE A 211 -13.62 -7.53 -9.23
N HIS A 212 -12.87 -7.99 -8.24
CA HIS A 212 -12.76 -7.32 -6.96
C HIS A 212 -12.06 -5.95 -7.09
N MET A 213 -10.97 -5.87 -7.87
CA MET A 213 -10.30 -4.61 -8.21
C MET A 213 -11.25 -3.61 -8.86
N ARG A 214 -11.96 -4.01 -9.92
CA ARG A 214 -12.96 -3.16 -10.59
C ARG A 214 -14.07 -2.73 -9.64
N GLN A 215 -14.53 -3.61 -8.75
CA GLN A 215 -15.51 -3.26 -7.74
C GLN A 215 -14.99 -2.20 -6.75
N LYS A 216 -13.71 -2.27 -6.36
CA LYS A 216 -13.07 -1.25 -5.53
C LYS A 216 -12.94 0.09 -6.25
N LEU A 217 -12.55 0.11 -7.53
CA LEU A 217 -12.53 1.34 -8.32
C LEU A 217 -13.92 1.96 -8.46
N ARG A 218 -14.97 1.17 -8.72
CA ARG A 218 -16.35 1.68 -8.74
C ARG A 218 -16.75 2.30 -7.41
N ARG A 219 -16.32 1.73 -6.28
CA ARG A 219 -16.55 2.33 -4.96
C ARG A 219 -15.76 3.62 -4.76
N ALA A 220 -14.52 3.69 -5.25
CA ALA A 220 -13.72 4.92 -5.24
C ALA A 220 -14.42 6.05 -6.01
N VAL A 221 -14.92 5.75 -7.23
CA VAL A 221 -15.68 6.71 -8.05
C VAL A 221 -16.96 7.17 -7.35
N LYS A 222 -17.72 6.26 -6.72
CA LYS A 222 -18.90 6.65 -5.93
C LYS A 222 -18.56 7.61 -4.79
N SER A 223 -17.50 7.33 -4.04
CA SER A 223 -17.00 8.23 -2.99
C SER A 223 -16.49 9.55 -3.56
N ALA A 224 -15.93 9.56 -4.76
CA ALA A 224 -15.41 10.75 -5.42
C ALA A 224 -16.55 11.66 -5.91
N HIS A 225 -17.60 11.11 -6.53
CA HIS A 225 -18.80 11.87 -6.86
C HIS A 225 -19.52 12.40 -5.61
N PHE A 226 -19.51 11.65 -4.51
CA PHE A 226 -20.02 12.16 -3.23
C PHE A 226 -19.21 13.37 -2.73
N LEU A 227 -17.87 13.33 -2.84
CA LEU A 227 -17.03 14.50 -2.55
C LEU A 227 -17.38 15.70 -3.45
N HIS A 228 -17.60 15.47 -4.75
CA HIS A 228 -18.01 16.51 -5.70
C HIS A 228 -19.35 17.14 -5.31
N SER A 229 -20.39 16.33 -5.02
CA SER A 229 -21.71 16.82 -4.60
C SER A 229 -21.66 17.63 -3.31
N LEU A 230 -20.70 17.35 -2.42
CA LEU A 230 -20.50 18.16 -1.22
C LEU A 230 -19.92 19.53 -1.56
N ILE A 231 -19.14 19.67 -2.63
CA ILE A 231 -18.43 20.91 -2.95
C ILE A 231 -19.24 21.82 -3.88
N ASP A 232 -19.97 21.25 -4.85
CA ASP A 232 -20.76 22.03 -5.82
C ASP A 232 -21.75 22.97 -5.16
N ASP A 233 -22.52 22.46 -4.19
CA ASP A 233 -23.62 23.20 -3.56
C ASP A 233 -23.16 24.20 -2.49
N ASN A 234 -21.86 24.23 -2.15
CA ASN A 234 -21.37 24.96 -0.98
C ASN A 234 -20.64 26.26 -1.33
N PRO A 235 -21.16 27.44 -0.92
CA PRO A 235 -20.51 28.73 -1.19
C PRO A 235 -19.24 28.96 -0.35
N LEU A 236 -19.06 28.20 0.74
CA LEU A 236 -17.91 28.33 1.65
C LEU A 236 -16.60 27.78 1.06
N VAL A 237 -16.68 27.00 -0.03
CA VAL A 237 -15.52 26.36 -0.64
C VAL A 237 -14.87 27.30 -1.65
N HIS A 238 -13.54 27.43 -1.56
CA HIS A 238 -12.77 28.24 -2.51
C HIS A 238 -12.77 27.62 -3.92
N GLU A 239 -12.76 28.45 -4.96
CA GLU A 239 -12.81 28.02 -6.36
C GLU A 239 -11.72 27.01 -6.73
N VAL A 240 -10.47 27.28 -6.34
CA VAL A 240 -9.33 26.33 -6.48
C VAL A 240 -9.65 24.92 -5.96
N THR A 241 -10.36 24.80 -4.83
CA THR A 241 -10.74 23.50 -4.28
C THR A 241 -11.83 22.83 -5.13
N ARG A 242 -12.72 23.61 -5.76
CA ARG A 242 -13.72 23.09 -6.72
C ARG A 242 -13.03 22.51 -7.95
N VAL A 243 -12.17 23.29 -8.60
CA VAL A 243 -11.42 22.86 -9.79
C VAL A 243 -10.55 21.63 -9.49
N GLU A 244 -9.87 21.61 -8.34
CA GLU A 244 -9.11 20.43 -7.90
C GLU A 244 -9.98 19.20 -7.70
N THR A 245 -11.16 19.37 -7.10
CA THR A 245 -12.09 18.28 -6.88
C THR A 245 -12.59 17.72 -8.20
N VAL A 246 -13.03 18.58 -9.12
CA VAL A 246 -13.47 18.18 -10.46
C VAL A 246 -12.36 17.39 -11.18
N SER A 247 -11.13 17.89 -11.12
CA SER A 247 -9.96 17.26 -11.75
C SER A 247 -9.64 15.90 -11.13
N TYR A 248 -9.64 15.81 -9.81
CA TYR A 248 -9.37 14.58 -9.07
C TYR A 248 -10.45 13.52 -9.29
N VAL A 249 -11.74 13.91 -9.25
CA VAL A 249 -12.87 13.02 -9.53
C VAL A 249 -12.79 12.49 -10.95
N SER A 250 -12.49 13.36 -11.92
CA SER A 250 -12.31 13.00 -13.32
C SER A 250 -11.14 12.02 -13.51
N PHE A 251 -10.02 12.21 -12.80
CA PHE A 251 -8.89 11.28 -12.82
C PHE A 251 -9.24 9.88 -12.27
N ILE A 252 -9.96 9.81 -11.14
CA ILE A 252 -10.38 8.52 -10.55
C ILE A 252 -11.42 7.82 -11.44
N PHE A 253 -12.31 8.58 -12.07
CA PHE A 253 -13.28 8.04 -13.01
C PHE A 253 -12.63 7.55 -14.31
N GLY A 254 -11.71 8.32 -14.89
CA GLY A 254 -10.91 7.88 -16.04
C GLY A 254 -10.11 6.62 -15.74
N SER A 255 -9.56 6.51 -14.54
CA SER A 255 -8.86 5.29 -14.08
C SER A 255 -9.78 4.05 -14.05
N LEU A 256 -11.07 4.21 -13.72
CA LEU A 256 -12.04 3.12 -13.80
C LEU A 256 -12.34 2.75 -15.25
N GLU A 257 -12.63 3.73 -16.11
CA GLU A 257 -12.96 3.49 -17.52
C GLU A 257 -11.81 2.85 -18.31
N LEU A 258 -10.57 3.25 -18.00
CA LEU A 258 -9.35 2.62 -18.49
C LEU A 258 -9.32 1.11 -18.17
N GLU A 259 -9.58 0.73 -16.92
CA GLU A 259 -9.61 -0.67 -16.48
C GLU A 259 -10.81 -1.46 -17.05
N LEU A 260 -11.87 -0.77 -17.46
CA LEU A 260 -13.01 -1.34 -18.18
C LEU A 260 -12.74 -1.48 -19.68
N LYS A 261 -11.65 -0.93 -20.20
CA LYS A 261 -11.31 -0.84 -21.63
C LYS A 261 -12.28 0.02 -22.45
N ASN A 262 -12.92 0.98 -21.80
CA ASN A 262 -13.80 1.95 -22.46
C ASN A 262 -12.99 3.18 -22.88
N TRP A 263 -12.17 3.03 -23.92
CA TRP A 263 -11.16 4.03 -24.30
C TRP A 263 -11.74 5.42 -24.61
N LYS A 264 -12.87 5.49 -25.33
CA LYS A 264 -13.54 6.76 -25.68
C LYS A 264 -13.91 7.58 -24.45
N ARG A 265 -14.61 6.96 -23.49
CA ARG A 265 -14.99 7.61 -22.22
C ARG A 265 -13.78 7.92 -21.35
N ALA A 266 -12.76 7.06 -21.36
CA ALA A 266 -11.52 7.30 -20.64
C ALA A 266 -10.81 8.56 -21.17
N ILE A 267 -10.77 8.77 -22.50
CA ILE A 267 -10.17 9.97 -23.11
C ILE A 267 -10.91 11.23 -22.66
N GLU A 268 -12.24 11.27 -22.81
CA GLU A 268 -13.05 12.45 -22.41
C GLU A 268 -12.87 12.82 -20.94
N THR A 269 -12.77 11.81 -20.07
CA THR A 269 -12.64 12.02 -18.62
C THR A 269 -11.23 12.40 -18.21
N PHE A 270 -10.20 11.84 -18.83
CA PHE A 270 -8.82 12.27 -18.61
C PHE A 270 -8.54 13.66 -19.22
N ASP A 271 -9.14 14.00 -20.36
CA ASP A 271 -9.03 15.34 -20.94
C ASP A 271 -9.63 16.39 -19.99
N ARG A 272 -10.78 16.10 -19.35
CA ARG A 272 -11.34 16.95 -18.28
C ARG A 272 -10.40 17.09 -17.08
N ALA A 273 -9.76 16.01 -16.65
CA ALA A 273 -8.79 16.06 -15.56
C ALA A 273 -7.55 16.91 -15.92
N ARG A 274 -7.07 16.79 -17.17
CA ARG A 274 -5.92 17.56 -17.68
C ARG A 274 -6.22 19.06 -17.69
N ILE A 275 -7.38 19.46 -18.24
CA ILE A 275 -7.79 20.88 -18.33
C ILE A 275 -7.82 21.53 -16.95
N GLY A 276 -8.42 20.86 -15.96
CA GLY A 276 -8.49 21.42 -14.62
C GLY A 276 -7.11 21.48 -13.92
N TYR A 277 -6.24 20.49 -14.10
CA TYR A 277 -4.87 20.58 -13.57
C TYR A 277 -4.00 21.62 -14.29
N SER A 278 -4.20 21.86 -15.59
CA SER A 278 -3.49 22.93 -16.31
C SER A 278 -3.95 24.32 -15.87
N GLU A 279 -5.26 24.51 -15.67
CA GLU A 279 -5.80 25.76 -15.13
C GLU A 279 -5.20 26.08 -13.76
N LEU A 280 -5.11 25.07 -12.89
CA LEU A 280 -4.48 25.20 -11.57
C LEU A 280 -2.98 25.50 -11.65
N LEU A 281 -2.28 24.92 -12.63
CA LEU A 281 -0.86 25.16 -12.84
C LEU A 281 -0.58 26.64 -13.17
N GLU A 282 -1.43 27.27 -14.00
CA GLU A 282 -1.30 28.69 -14.37
C GLU A 282 -1.56 29.64 -13.19
N GLN A 283 -2.46 29.25 -12.27
CA GLN A 283 -2.82 30.07 -11.10
C GLN A 283 -1.79 29.99 -9.96
N VAL A 284 -0.92 28.97 -9.94
CA VAL A 284 -0.04 28.68 -8.80
C VAL A 284 1.32 29.37 -8.94
N ARG A 285 1.62 30.26 -7.98
CA ARG A 285 2.92 30.96 -7.89
C ARG A 285 4.02 30.19 -7.16
N ASN A 286 3.67 29.14 -6.40
CA ASN A 286 4.63 28.35 -5.62
C ASN A 286 5.33 27.31 -6.51
N SER A 287 6.67 27.28 -6.46
CA SER A 287 7.50 26.41 -7.30
C SER A 287 7.29 24.90 -7.03
N GLU A 288 7.32 24.45 -5.76
CA GLU A 288 7.21 23.01 -5.42
C GLU A 288 5.83 22.44 -5.80
N LEU A 289 4.80 23.25 -5.56
CA LEU A 289 3.43 22.86 -5.85
C LEU A 289 3.14 22.88 -7.35
N SER A 290 3.71 23.85 -8.07
CA SER A 290 3.66 23.91 -9.53
C SER A 290 4.27 22.64 -10.15
N GLU A 291 5.40 22.17 -9.63
CA GLU A 291 6.00 20.91 -10.07
C GLU A 291 5.10 19.69 -9.78
N THR A 292 4.39 19.70 -8.64
CA THR A 292 3.42 18.64 -8.29
C THR A 292 2.24 18.59 -9.28
N TYR A 293 1.71 19.73 -9.71
CA TYR A 293 0.68 19.75 -10.76
C TYR A 293 1.27 19.40 -12.13
N ALA A 294 2.46 19.88 -12.48
CA ALA A 294 3.11 19.59 -13.76
C ALA A 294 3.44 18.10 -13.92
N THR A 295 3.92 17.43 -12.86
CA THR A 295 4.08 15.98 -12.83
C THR A 295 2.73 15.28 -13.02
N LYS A 296 1.66 15.77 -12.38
CA LYS A 296 0.33 15.20 -12.54
C LYS A 296 -0.24 15.36 -13.96
N CYS A 297 -0.05 16.52 -14.59
CA CYS A 297 -0.44 16.75 -15.98
C CYS A 297 0.29 15.78 -16.92
N ARG A 298 1.61 15.58 -16.74
CA ARG A 298 2.38 14.60 -17.51
C ARG A 298 1.88 13.16 -17.30
N GLU A 299 1.56 12.77 -16.06
CA GLU A 299 0.95 11.46 -15.77
C GLU A 299 -0.37 11.27 -16.54
N VAL A 300 -1.25 12.28 -16.54
CA VAL A 300 -2.55 12.21 -17.22
C VAL A 300 -2.39 12.18 -18.74
N GLU A 301 -1.46 12.97 -19.30
CA GLU A 301 -1.20 12.97 -20.74
C GLU A 301 -0.66 11.62 -21.22
N ASN A 302 0.22 10.97 -20.44
CA ASN A 302 0.69 9.63 -20.77
C ASN A 302 -0.47 8.61 -20.83
N LEU A 303 -1.46 8.73 -19.94
CA LEU A 303 -2.66 7.88 -19.97
C LEU A 303 -3.58 8.21 -21.15
N LEU A 304 -3.69 9.49 -21.54
CA LEU A 304 -4.42 9.91 -22.74
C LEU A 304 -3.81 9.33 -24.01
N ILE A 305 -2.48 9.43 -24.14
CA ILE A 305 -1.72 8.86 -25.26
C ILE A 305 -1.97 7.35 -25.35
N LEU A 306 -1.88 6.63 -24.22
CA LEU A 306 -2.18 5.20 -24.16
C LEU A 306 -3.61 4.88 -24.63
N CYS A 307 -4.60 5.66 -24.20
CA CYS A 307 -5.99 5.44 -24.60
C CYS A 307 -6.23 5.73 -26.09
N ARG A 308 -5.61 6.79 -26.64
CA ARG A 308 -5.69 7.16 -28.05
C ARG A 308 -5.04 6.10 -28.94
N ALA A 309 -3.85 5.62 -28.57
CA ALA A 309 -3.16 4.54 -29.26
C ALA A 309 -4.02 3.27 -29.35
N GLN A 310 -4.73 2.93 -28.27
CA GLN A 310 -5.59 1.74 -28.22
C GLN A 310 -6.93 1.89 -28.98
N THR A 311 -7.33 3.12 -29.31
CA THR A 311 -8.52 3.41 -30.12
C THR A 311 -8.25 3.29 -31.63
N GLY A 312 -6.97 3.30 -32.04
CA GLY A 312 -6.56 3.11 -33.43
C GLY A 312 -6.23 4.42 -34.17
N ASP A 313 -6.08 5.54 -33.47
CA ASP A 313 -5.62 6.79 -34.08
C ASP A 313 -4.14 6.67 -34.46
N ALA A 314 -3.88 6.17 -35.68
CA ALA A 314 -2.54 5.87 -36.18
C ALA A 314 -1.57 7.08 -36.13
N ASN A 315 -2.09 8.31 -36.21
CA ASN A 315 -1.29 9.53 -36.11
C ASN A 315 -0.64 9.75 -34.73
N VAL A 316 -1.16 9.13 -33.65
CA VAL A 316 -0.64 9.30 -32.28
C VAL A 316 0.57 8.39 -32.01
N LEU A 317 0.61 7.20 -32.61
CA LEU A 317 1.75 6.30 -32.48
C LEU A 317 3.02 6.91 -33.10
N LEU A 318 2.89 7.62 -34.23
CA LEU A 318 4.02 8.24 -34.91
C LEU A 318 4.58 9.45 -34.14
N SER A 319 3.72 10.29 -33.57
CA SER A 319 4.14 11.47 -32.79
C SER A 319 4.70 11.11 -31.41
N THR A 320 4.21 10.04 -30.78
CA THR A 320 4.69 9.55 -29.48
C THR A 320 6.06 8.90 -29.59
N VAL A 321 6.29 8.05 -30.60
CA VAL A 321 7.62 7.46 -30.85
C VAL A 321 8.63 8.54 -31.22
N SER A 322 8.22 9.56 -31.98
CA SER A 322 9.09 10.68 -32.36
C SER A 322 9.48 11.58 -31.17
N SER A 323 8.57 11.82 -30.22
CA SER A 323 8.85 12.65 -29.02
C SER A 323 9.66 11.92 -27.94
N VAL A 324 9.60 10.58 -27.91
CA VAL A 324 10.51 9.75 -27.10
C VAL A 324 11.91 9.69 -27.74
N ASN A 325 12.00 9.66 -29.08
CA ASN A 325 13.28 9.64 -29.80
C ASN A 325 14.05 10.97 -29.79
N LEU A 326 13.38 12.11 -29.59
CA LEU A 326 14.04 13.43 -29.55
C LEU A 326 14.65 13.77 -28.18
N ASN A 327 14.32 13.01 -27.13
CA ASN A 327 14.82 13.21 -25.76
C ASN A 327 15.85 12.15 -25.31
N ALA A 328 16.24 11.23 -26.19
CA ALA A 328 17.26 10.23 -25.91
C ALA A 328 18.61 10.71 -26.47
N SER A 329 19.50 11.17 -25.58
CA SER A 329 20.93 11.25 -25.87
C SER A 329 21.48 9.84 -26.17
N GLU A 330 22.38 9.75 -27.14
CA GLU A 330 22.72 8.54 -27.94
C GLU A 330 23.37 7.34 -27.23
N ASP A 331 23.48 7.29 -25.89
CA ASP A 331 24.42 6.36 -25.22
C ASP A 331 23.87 5.17 -24.41
N ASP A 332 22.57 4.88 -24.42
CA ASP A 332 22.05 3.68 -23.74
C ASP A 332 21.20 2.79 -24.66
N ARG A 333 21.86 2.04 -25.55
CA ARG A 333 21.24 0.90 -26.25
C ARG A 333 21.22 -0.33 -25.34
N LYS A 334 20.20 -0.45 -24.49
CA LYS A 334 19.68 -1.74 -24.01
C LYS A 334 18.29 -1.99 -24.64
N PRO A 335 18.00 -3.21 -25.14
CA PRO A 335 16.73 -3.48 -25.80
C PRO A 335 15.56 -3.38 -24.81
N SER A 336 14.47 -2.79 -25.26
CA SER A 336 13.28 -2.49 -24.46
C SER A 336 12.54 -3.76 -23.98
N PRO A 337 11.83 -3.71 -22.83
CA PRO A 337 11.11 -4.85 -22.23
C PRO A 337 10.07 -5.51 -23.15
N GLU A 338 9.57 -4.80 -24.17
CA GLU A 338 8.58 -5.30 -25.12
C GLU A 338 9.12 -6.37 -26.07
N GLN A 339 10.44 -6.32 -26.38
CA GLN A 339 11.09 -7.33 -27.23
C GLN A 339 11.32 -8.67 -26.50
N LEU A 340 11.43 -8.64 -25.17
CA LEU A 340 11.56 -9.84 -24.33
C LEU A 340 10.20 -10.55 -24.14
N ILE A 341 9.12 -9.78 -24.03
CA ILE A 341 7.76 -10.31 -23.86
C ILE A 341 7.27 -11.01 -25.14
N GLY A 342 7.55 -10.44 -26.32
CA GLY A 342 7.19 -11.06 -27.61
C GLY A 342 7.91 -12.39 -27.89
N LYS A 343 9.17 -12.52 -27.48
CA LYS A 343 9.94 -13.77 -27.57
C LYS A 343 9.46 -14.81 -26.57
N ALA A 344 9.16 -14.41 -25.32
CA ALA A 344 8.63 -15.32 -24.30
C ALA A 344 7.23 -15.89 -24.62
N ILE A 345 6.39 -15.13 -25.33
CA ILE A 345 5.06 -15.59 -25.77
C ILE A 345 5.17 -16.59 -26.93
N THR A 346 6.08 -16.34 -27.89
CA THR A 346 6.28 -17.23 -29.04
C THR A 346 6.98 -18.54 -28.66
N GLU A 347 7.89 -18.52 -27.68
CA GLU A 347 8.52 -19.72 -27.12
C GLU A 347 7.55 -20.55 -26.26
N ASN A 348 6.71 -19.94 -25.42
CA ASN A 348 5.68 -20.66 -24.66
C ASN A 348 4.63 -21.32 -25.55
N THR A 349 4.26 -20.69 -26.67
CA THR A 349 3.28 -21.24 -27.62
C THR A 349 3.86 -22.44 -28.39
N LYS A 350 5.17 -22.44 -28.67
CA LYS A 350 5.87 -23.59 -29.27
C LYS A 350 6.01 -24.74 -28.28
N GLN A 351 6.39 -24.48 -27.03
CA GLN A 351 6.49 -25.51 -25.99
C GLN A 351 5.14 -26.14 -25.61
N GLN A 352 4.05 -25.36 -25.63
CA GLN A 352 2.69 -25.90 -25.41
C GLN A 352 2.21 -26.77 -26.59
N LYS A 353 2.53 -26.42 -27.84
CA LYS A 353 2.22 -27.27 -29.02
C LYS A 353 3.04 -28.57 -29.04
N GLU A 354 4.26 -28.54 -28.51
CA GLU A 354 5.12 -29.73 -28.43
C GLU A 354 4.69 -30.66 -27.28
N LYS A 355 4.29 -30.12 -26.12
CA LYS A 355 3.66 -30.89 -25.03
C LYS A 355 2.32 -31.51 -25.42
N ALA A 356 1.51 -30.81 -26.23
CA ALA A 356 0.23 -31.34 -26.72
C ALA A 356 0.40 -32.47 -27.74
N ARG A 357 1.53 -32.52 -28.46
CA ARG A 357 1.87 -33.62 -29.38
C ARG A 357 2.38 -34.89 -28.67
N MET A 358 2.74 -34.81 -27.39
CA MET A 358 3.25 -35.95 -26.60
C MET A 358 2.24 -36.53 -25.57
N MET A 359 0.95 -36.17 -25.61
CA MET A 359 -0.06 -36.81 -24.76
C MET A 359 -0.52 -38.14 -25.37
N LYS A 360 -0.13 -39.27 -24.77
CA LYS A 360 -0.73 -40.60 -25.01
C LYS A 360 -2.13 -40.67 -24.38
N GLU A 361 -3.02 -41.43 -25.00
CA GLU A 361 -4.40 -41.64 -24.53
C GLU A 361 -4.45 -42.21 -23.10
N PRO A 362 -5.42 -41.76 -22.27
CA PRO A 362 -5.50 -42.14 -20.87
C PRO A 362 -5.90 -43.62 -20.72
N LYS A 363 -5.06 -44.40 -20.02
CA LYS A 363 -5.43 -45.76 -19.57
C LYS A 363 -6.29 -45.67 -18.31
N PRO A 364 -7.40 -46.42 -18.22
CA PRO A 364 -8.21 -46.47 -17.01
C PRO A 364 -7.42 -47.17 -15.89
N ILE A 365 -7.28 -46.50 -14.75
CA ILE A 365 -6.74 -47.07 -13.52
C ILE A 365 -7.89 -47.16 -12.52
N LYS A 366 -8.14 -48.35 -11.96
CA LYS A 366 -9.16 -48.53 -10.93
C LYS A 366 -8.73 -47.79 -9.65
N PRO A 367 -9.60 -46.97 -9.04
CA PRO A 367 -9.28 -46.27 -7.80
C PRO A 367 -9.12 -47.27 -6.63
N PHE A 368 -8.12 -47.02 -5.79
CA PHE A 368 -7.64 -47.85 -4.69
C PHE A 368 -8.58 -47.89 -3.46
N PHE A 369 -9.90 -47.77 -3.68
CA PHE A 369 -10.91 -47.72 -2.61
C PHE A 369 -12.10 -48.62 -2.93
N PHE A 370 -11.85 -49.85 -3.37
CA PHE A 370 -12.90 -50.85 -3.59
C PHE A 370 -12.60 -52.24 -3.04
N ASP A 371 -11.62 -52.38 -2.14
CA ASP A 371 -11.27 -53.68 -1.52
C ASP A 371 -11.46 -53.69 0.02
N LEU A 372 -12.17 -52.72 0.61
CA LEU A 372 -12.53 -52.77 2.04
C LEU A 372 -13.98 -53.23 2.31
N ALA A 373 -14.78 -53.47 1.26
CA ALA A 373 -16.17 -53.93 1.40
C ALA A 373 -16.36 -55.44 1.18
N ALA A 374 -15.28 -56.19 0.92
CA ALA A 374 -15.34 -57.64 0.66
C ALA A 374 -14.92 -58.53 1.85
N ASN A 375 -14.45 -57.94 2.97
CA ASN A 375 -14.02 -58.70 4.16
C ASN A 375 -14.93 -58.51 5.39
N PHE A 376 -16.18 -58.04 5.22
CA PHE A 376 -17.16 -57.89 6.31
C PHE A 376 -18.50 -58.59 6.01
N THR A 377 -18.44 -59.78 5.40
CA THR A 377 -19.55 -60.74 5.42
C THR A 377 -19.00 -62.14 5.59
N GLU A 378 -18.69 -62.52 6.83
CA GLU A 378 -18.73 -63.89 7.36
C GLU A 378 -18.45 -63.85 8.88
N VAL A 379 -19.46 -63.41 9.63
CA VAL A 379 -19.71 -63.94 10.98
C VAL A 379 -20.96 -64.79 10.84
N CYS A 380 -20.74 -66.09 10.68
CA CYS A 380 -21.50 -67.20 11.26
C CYS A 380 -20.62 -68.45 11.13
#